data_AF-A0A377TIY0-F1
#
_entry.id   AF-A0A377TIY0-F1
#
_cell.length_a   1.000
_cell.length_b   1.000
_cell.length_c   1.000
_cell.angle_alpha   90.00
_cell.angle_beta   90.00
_cell.angle_gamma   90.00
#
_symmetry.space_group_name_H-M   'P 1'
#
loop_
_entity.id
_entity.type
_entity.pdbx_description
1 polymer ?
#
loop_
_entity_poly.entity_id
_entity_poly.type
_entity_poly.pdbx_seq_one_letter_code
_entity_poly.pdbx_strand_id
1 'polypeptide(L)'
;MLAKSIPLGIYEKALPAGECWLERLKLAKALGFDFVEMSLDETDARLARLDWSPEQRLALVKAVAETGVRVPSMCLSAHRRFPLGSEDDAVRHQGLEIMRKAIQLAQDVGFG
;
A
#
# COMPACT_ATOMS: atom_id res chain seq x y z
N MET A 1 33.20 -2.18 7.79
CA MET A 1 32.66 -0.86 7.40
C MET A 1 31.16 -1.03 7.24
N LEU A 2 30.34 -0.38 8.07
CA LEU A 2 28.90 -0.28 7.80
C LEU A 2 28.77 0.63 6.57
N ALA A 3 28.60 0.02 5.40
CA ALA A 3 28.24 0.78 4.21
C ALA A 3 26.92 1.52 4.52
N LYS A 4 26.89 2.84 4.30
CA LYS A 4 25.62 3.58 4.33
C LYS A 4 24.75 3.01 3.21
N SER A 5 23.77 2.19 3.54
CA SER A 5 22.76 1.78 2.56
C SER A 5 21.81 2.94 2.32
N ILE A 6 21.48 3.18 1.05
CA ILE A 6 20.43 4.12 0.65
C ILE A 6 19.24 3.24 0.23
N PRO A 7 18.18 3.14 1.04
CA PRO A 7 17.02 2.35 0.67
C PRO A 7 16.40 2.90 -0.62
N LEU A 8 16.32 2.06 -1.65
CA LEU A 8 15.72 2.40 -2.93
C LEU A 8 14.41 1.63 -3.11
N GLY A 9 13.33 2.36 -3.33
CA GLY A 9 11.99 1.80 -3.52
C GLY A 9 11.51 1.88 -4.96
N ILE A 10 10.55 1.03 -5.28
CA ILE A 10 9.77 1.08 -6.51
C ILE A 10 8.29 1.32 -6.21
N TYR A 11 7.64 2.14 -7.02
CA TYR A 11 6.21 2.37 -6.90
C TYR A 11 5.40 1.19 -7.45
N GLU A 12 4.32 0.77 -6.78
CA GLU A 12 3.51 -0.40 -7.17
C GLU A 12 3.15 -0.40 -8.65
N LYS A 13 2.77 0.77 -9.21
CA LYS A 13 2.29 0.87 -10.60
C LYS A 13 3.40 0.78 -11.65
N ALA A 14 4.67 0.70 -11.25
CA ALA A 14 5.79 0.42 -12.15
C ALA A 14 6.01 -1.09 -12.37
N LEU A 15 5.32 -1.94 -11.60
CA LEU A 15 5.36 -3.40 -11.71
C LEU A 15 4.07 -3.91 -12.39
N PRO A 16 4.04 -5.15 -12.91
CA PRO A 16 2.84 -5.74 -13.48
C PRO A 16 1.62 -5.65 -12.54
N ALA A 17 0.46 -5.38 -13.13
CA ALA A 17 -0.80 -5.37 -12.42
C ALA A 17 -1.16 -6.79 -11.91
N GLY A 18 -1.98 -6.85 -10.85
CA GLY A 18 -2.37 -8.09 -10.19
C GLY A 18 -2.54 -7.88 -8.68
N GLU A 19 -3.14 -8.84 -7.99
CA GLU A 19 -3.37 -8.74 -6.54
C GLU A 19 -2.40 -9.59 -5.71
N CYS A 20 -1.62 -10.47 -6.34
CA CYS A 20 -0.64 -11.31 -5.65
C CYS A 20 0.58 -10.49 -5.18
N TRP A 21 0.57 -10.10 -3.91
CA TRP A 21 1.68 -9.34 -3.31
C TRP A 21 2.97 -10.13 -3.21
N LEU A 22 2.92 -11.46 -3.03
CA LEU A 22 4.11 -12.27 -2.96
C LEU A 22 4.92 -12.23 -4.26
N GLU A 23 4.26 -12.40 -5.41
CA GLU A 23 4.90 -12.33 -6.72
C GLU A 23 5.47 -10.93 -6.98
N ARG A 24 4.71 -9.88 -6.62
CA ARG A 24 5.18 -8.49 -6.74
C ARG A 24 6.46 -8.25 -5.93
N LEU A 25 6.50 -8.68 -4.68
CA LEU A 25 7.65 -8.49 -3.81
C LEU A 25 8.85 -9.35 -4.26
N LYS A 26 8.61 -10.56 -4.78
CA LYS A 26 9.66 -11.38 -5.42
C LYS A 26 10.27 -10.68 -6.63
N LEU A 27 9.44 -10.04 -7.47
CA LEU A 27 9.92 -9.27 -8.62
C LEU A 27 10.71 -8.04 -8.18
N ALA A 28 10.20 -7.26 -7.21
CA ALA A 28 10.93 -6.10 -6.67
C ALA A 28 12.30 -6.49 -6.11
N LYS A 29 12.38 -7.63 -5.39
CA LYS A 29 13.65 -8.20 -4.92
C LYS A 29 14.60 -8.53 -6.07
N ALA A 30 14.10 -9.20 -7.12
CA ALA A 30 14.90 -9.57 -8.28
C ALA A 30 15.43 -8.35 -9.04
N LEU A 31 14.70 -7.24 -9.02
CA LEU A 31 15.11 -5.95 -9.60
C LEU A 31 16.03 -5.14 -8.69
N GLY A 32 16.32 -5.61 -7.46
CA GLY A 32 17.24 -4.96 -6.53
C GLY A 32 16.63 -3.81 -5.72
N PHE A 33 15.30 -3.73 -5.59
CA PHE A 33 14.64 -2.75 -4.74
C PHE A 33 14.52 -3.25 -3.29
N ASP A 34 14.68 -2.34 -2.35
CA ASP A 34 14.57 -2.61 -0.91
C ASP A 34 13.10 -2.62 -0.44
N PHE A 35 12.23 -1.89 -1.15
CA PHE A 35 10.83 -1.79 -0.81
C PHE A 35 9.91 -1.47 -1.99
N VAL A 36 8.61 -1.69 -1.78
CA VAL A 36 7.54 -1.26 -2.69
C VAL A 36 6.63 -0.27 -1.97
N GLU A 37 6.28 0.85 -2.62
CA GLU A 37 5.22 1.74 -2.12
C GLU A 37 3.85 1.28 -2.64
N MET A 38 2.91 1.00 -1.72
CA MET A 38 1.54 0.59 -2.05
C MET A 38 0.73 1.77 -2.60
N SER A 39 -0.14 1.52 -3.58
CA SER A 39 -1.11 2.50 -4.06
C SER A 39 -2.52 2.20 -3.54
N LEU A 40 -3.17 3.21 -2.94
CA LEU A 40 -4.62 3.29 -2.79
C LEU A 40 -5.09 4.50 -3.60
N ASP A 41 -5.36 4.27 -4.89
CA ASP A 41 -5.74 5.30 -5.85
C ASP A 41 -7.26 5.45 -5.98
N GLU A 42 -7.72 6.18 -6.99
CA GLU A 42 -9.14 6.43 -7.25
C GLU A 42 -9.93 5.21 -7.72
N THR A 43 -9.27 4.08 -8.03
CA THR A 43 -9.93 2.88 -8.58
C THR A 43 -10.55 2.03 -7.49
N ASP A 44 -11.75 1.49 -7.76
CA ASP A 44 -12.46 0.63 -6.80
C ASP A 44 -11.65 -0.64 -6.46
N ALA A 45 -10.89 -1.17 -7.43
CA ALA A 45 -10.04 -2.34 -7.23
C ALA A 45 -8.94 -2.11 -6.18
N ARG A 46 -8.28 -0.93 -6.17
CA ARG A 46 -7.29 -0.62 -5.13
C ARG A 46 -7.93 -0.16 -3.83
N LEU A 47 -9.06 0.55 -3.89
CA LEU A 47 -9.81 0.94 -2.70
C LEU A 47 -10.35 -0.26 -1.92
N ALA A 48 -10.71 -1.36 -2.60
CA ALA A 48 -11.17 -2.60 -1.96
C ALA A 48 -10.17 -3.18 -0.94
N ARG A 49 -8.89 -2.79 -1.02
CA ARG A 49 -7.86 -3.19 -0.03
C ARG A 49 -8.13 -2.65 1.37
N LEU A 50 -8.86 -1.53 1.49
CA LEU A 50 -9.30 -0.98 2.78
C LEU A 50 -10.26 -1.92 3.52
N ASP A 51 -10.93 -2.79 2.77
CA ASP A 51 -11.90 -3.76 3.25
C ASP A 51 -11.35 -5.20 3.24
N TRP A 52 -10.04 -5.37 3.07
CA TRP A 52 -9.41 -6.67 3.16
C TRP A 52 -9.69 -7.37 4.49
N SER A 53 -9.93 -8.68 4.39
CA SER A 53 -10.06 -9.55 5.55
C SER A 53 -8.76 -9.64 6.35
N PRO A 54 -8.80 -10.06 7.62
CA PRO A 54 -7.60 -10.31 8.41
C PRO A 54 -6.61 -11.26 7.73
N GLU A 55 -7.10 -12.27 7.02
CA GLU A 55 -6.29 -13.25 6.28
C GLU A 55 -5.56 -12.61 5.11
N GLN A 56 -6.21 -11.71 4.37
CA GLN A 56 -5.59 -10.97 3.27
C GLN A 56 -4.50 -10.00 3.78
N ARG A 57 -4.77 -9.30 4.89
CA ARG A 57 -3.78 -8.44 5.55
C ARG A 57 -2.57 -9.25 6.03
N LEU A 58 -2.82 -10.40 6.67
CA LEU A 58 -1.77 -11.30 7.13
C LEU A 58 -0.96 -11.91 5.98
N ALA A 59 -1.59 -12.18 4.83
CA ALA A 59 -0.89 -12.68 3.65
C ALA A 59 0.14 -11.68 3.12
N LEU A 60 -0.16 -10.37 3.17
CA LEU A 60 0.82 -9.33 2.85
C LEU A 60 1.99 -9.32 3.83
N VAL A 61 1.72 -9.38 5.14
CA VAL A 61 2.77 -9.43 6.19
C VAL A 61 3.68 -10.64 5.99
N LYS A 62 3.10 -11.81 5.71
CA LYS A 62 3.86 -13.03 5.40
C LYS A 62 4.72 -12.88 4.15
N ALA A 63 4.20 -12.24 3.09
CA ALA A 63 4.94 -12.00 1.86
C ALA A 63 6.14 -11.06 2.07
N VAL A 64 5.97 -10.02 2.90
CA VAL A 64 7.07 -9.13 3.32
C VAL A 64 8.13 -9.94 4.09
N ALA A 65 7.72 -10.75 5.06
CA ALA A 65 8.65 -11.59 5.83
C ALA A 65 9.39 -12.64 4.97
N GLU A 66 8.69 -13.27 4.01
CA GLU A 66 9.28 -14.27 3.11
C GLU A 66 10.31 -13.67 2.17
N THR A 67 10.03 -12.48 1.63
CA THR A 67 10.88 -11.86 0.60
C THR A 67 11.97 -10.99 1.20
N GLY A 68 11.73 -10.39 2.37
CA GLY A 68 12.57 -9.33 2.94
C GLY A 68 12.38 -7.96 2.28
N VAL A 69 11.48 -7.83 1.30
CA VAL A 69 11.16 -6.55 0.65
C VAL A 69 10.01 -5.90 1.42
N ARG A 70 10.25 -4.70 1.95
CA ARG A 70 9.28 -4.00 2.78
C ARG A 70 8.18 -3.34 1.94
N VAL A 71 7.06 -3.02 2.60
CA VAL A 71 6.05 -2.09 2.08
C VAL A 71 5.88 -0.98 3.13
N PRO A 72 6.82 -0.02 3.24
CA PRO A 72 6.86 0.91 4.36
C PRO A 72 5.93 2.13 4.19
N SER A 73 5.42 2.35 2.98
CA SER A 73 4.61 3.52 2.65
C SER A 73 3.41 3.18 1.77
N MET A 74 2.43 4.06 1.81
CA MET A 74 1.21 4.00 1.02
C MET A 74 0.92 5.37 0.41
N CYS A 75 0.80 5.41 -0.91
CA CYS A 75 0.28 6.55 -1.65
C CYS A 75 -1.26 6.53 -1.64
N LEU A 76 -1.87 7.35 -0.77
CA LEU A 76 -3.32 7.50 -0.66
C LEU A 76 -3.86 8.56 -1.63
N SER A 77 -3.78 8.27 -2.93
CA SER A 77 -4.27 9.17 -3.99
C SER A 77 -5.80 9.13 -4.17
N ALA A 78 -6.50 8.23 -3.47
CA ALA A 78 -7.96 8.18 -3.40
C ALA A 78 -8.61 9.52 -3.01
N HIS A 79 -7.94 10.37 -2.23
CA HIS A 79 -8.44 11.70 -1.89
C HIS A 79 -8.51 12.67 -3.08
N ARG A 80 -8.00 12.31 -4.28
CA ARG A 80 -8.35 13.04 -5.51
C ARG A 80 -9.82 12.85 -5.88
N ARG A 81 -10.35 11.64 -5.70
CA ARG A 81 -11.77 11.31 -5.95
C ARG A 81 -12.68 11.67 -4.77
N PHE A 82 -12.16 11.54 -3.54
CA PHE A 82 -12.90 11.83 -2.31
C PHE A 82 -12.17 12.91 -1.47
N PRO A 83 -12.08 14.16 -1.95
CA PRO A 83 -11.29 15.19 -1.28
C PRO A 83 -11.88 15.58 0.07
N LEU A 84 -10.99 15.75 1.06
CA LEU A 84 -11.37 16.19 2.41
C LEU A 84 -11.90 17.63 2.46
N GLY A 85 -11.56 18.44 1.45
CA GLY A 85 -12.06 19.81 1.28
C GLY A 85 -13.36 19.91 0.47
N SER A 86 -14.04 18.80 0.21
CA SER A 86 -15.31 18.82 -0.54
C SER A 86 -16.41 19.60 0.20
N GLU A 87 -17.12 20.45 -0.54
CA GLU A 87 -18.36 21.12 -0.10
C GLU A 87 -19.52 20.13 -0.01
N ASP A 88 -19.50 19.06 -0.83
CA ASP A 88 -20.41 17.94 -0.67
C ASP A 88 -20.01 17.12 0.57
N ASP A 89 -20.85 17.17 1.60
CA ASP A 89 -20.70 16.45 2.86
C ASP A 89 -20.58 14.94 2.67
N ALA A 90 -21.29 14.34 1.72
CA ALA A 90 -21.23 12.90 1.49
C ALA A 90 -19.85 12.48 0.96
N VAL A 91 -19.30 13.25 0.01
CA VAL A 91 -17.94 13.05 -0.51
C VAL A 91 -16.90 13.25 0.58
N ARG A 92 -17.05 14.29 1.41
CA ARG A 92 -16.13 14.55 2.53
C ARG A 92 -16.16 13.43 3.57
N HIS A 93 -17.35 12.94 3.93
CA HIS A 93 -17.49 11.81 4.86
C HIS A 93 -16.84 10.53 4.31
N GLN A 94 -16.98 10.25 3.01
CA GLN A 94 -16.27 9.15 2.36
C GLN A 94 -14.75 9.31 2.43
N GLY A 95 -14.23 10.52 2.18
CA GLY A 95 -12.79 10.81 2.29
C GLY A 95 -12.24 10.59 3.72
N LEU A 96 -13.01 10.97 4.74
CA LEU A 96 -12.66 10.73 6.16
C LEU A 96 -12.67 9.23 6.50
N GLU A 97 -13.66 8.48 6.01
CA GLU A 97 -13.73 7.04 6.23
C GLU A 97 -12.58 6.30 5.53
N ILE A 98 -12.22 6.72 4.31
CA ILE A 98 -11.04 6.22 3.59
C ILE A 98 -9.77 6.45 4.42
N MET A 99 -9.59 7.65 4.98
CA MET A 99 -8.43 7.95 5.84
C MET A 99 -8.40 7.05 7.08
N ARG A 100 -9.54 6.89 7.76
CA ARG A 100 -9.66 6.04 8.95
C ARG A 100 -9.30 4.59 8.63
N LYS A 101 -9.85 4.03 7.54
CA LYS A 101 -9.54 2.66 7.11
C LYS A 101 -8.08 2.51 6.66
N ALA A 102 -7.50 3.53 6.02
CA ALA A 102 -6.10 3.51 5.60
C ALA A 102 -5.14 3.47 6.79
N ILE A 103 -5.45 4.20 7.88
CA ILE A 103 -4.71 4.13 9.14
C ILE A 103 -4.80 2.72 9.74
N GLN A 104 -6.01 2.14 9.80
CA GLN A 104 -6.19 0.78 10.30
C GLN A 104 -5.42 -0.24 9.45
N LEU A 105 -5.47 -0.12 8.12
CA LEU A 105 -4.70 -0.99 7.22
C LEU A 105 -3.20 -0.88 7.51
N ALA A 106 -2.68 0.34 7.67
CA ALA A 106 -1.27 0.58 7.98
C ALA A 106 -0.84 -0.07 9.31
N GLN A 107 -1.71 -0.02 10.33
CA GLN A 107 -1.48 -0.68 11.61
C GLN A 107 -1.44 -2.20 11.46
N ASP A 108 -2.37 -2.77 10.70
CA ASP A 108 -2.52 -4.22 10.57
C ASP A 108 -1.39 -4.86 9.75
N VAL A 109 -0.87 -4.15 8.75
CA VAL A 109 0.19 -4.68 7.86
C VAL A 109 1.60 -4.22 8.26
N GLY A 110 1.71 -3.38 9.29
CA GLY A 110 2.97 -2.98 9.89
C GLY A 110 3.83 -2.06 9.01
N PHE A 111 3.25 -1.01 8.43
CA PHE A 111 4.04 0.01 7.72
C PHE A 111 5.07 0.65 8.70
N GLY A 112 6.36 0.35 8.49
CA GLY A 112 7.50 0.75 9.34
C GLY A 112 8.87 0.41 8.76
#